data_AF-A6TJD0-F1
#
_entry.id   AF-A6TJD0-F1
#
_cell.length_a   1.000
_cell.length_b   1.000
_cell.length_c   1.000
_cell.angle_alpha   90.00
_cell.angle_beta   90.00
_cell.angle_gamma   90.00
#
_symmetry.space_group_name_H-M   'P 1'
#
loop_
_entity.id
_entity.type
_entity.pdbx_description
1 polymer ?
#
loop_
_entity_poly.entity_id
_entity_poly.type
_entity_poly.pdbx_seq_one_letter_code
_entity_poly.pdbx_strand_id
1 'polypeptide(L)'
;MIKLGDVESLEAYDSEVAYLASKVVAMYESLSPQLEITLEKEANIKVTPEESKVKDQEKDLLNIVDLKGVKCPMNFVKAKVALGKIASGEEIGFYLDDDAPINNVPKSVEGEGHQIVNIDREYTGYNLLIVKKK
;
A
#
# COMPACT_ATOMS: atom_id res chain seq x y z
N MET A 1 10.32 -11.98 26.92
CA MET A 1 9.84 -10.93 27.83
C MET A 1 11.02 -10.03 28.12
N ILE A 2 11.08 -8.84 27.49
CA ILE A 2 12.19 -7.89 27.64
C ILE A 2 12.10 -7.28 29.04
N LYS A 3 13.19 -7.34 29.82
CA LYS A 3 13.25 -6.71 31.16
C LYS A 3 13.78 -5.29 31.02
N LEU A 4 13.21 -4.36 31.78
CA LEU A 4 13.71 -2.97 31.85
C LEU A 4 15.15 -2.99 32.41
N GLY A 5 16.14 -2.62 31.59
CA GLY A 5 17.56 -2.53 31.98
C GLY A 5 18.55 -3.39 31.18
N ASP A 6 18.10 -4.23 30.24
CA ASP A 6 18.99 -4.93 29.30
C ASP A 6 19.48 -3.97 28.21
N VAL A 7 20.59 -3.28 28.47
CA VAL A 7 21.25 -2.37 27.50
C VAL A 7 21.93 -3.10 26.34
N GLU A 8 22.29 -4.38 26.53
CA GLU A 8 22.95 -5.23 25.51
C GLU A 8 22.03 -5.63 24.34
N SER A 9 20.73 -5.25 24.37
CA SER A 9 19.77 -5.53 23.30
C SER A 9 19.37 -4.29 22.49
N LEU A 10 19.97 -3.12 22.77
CA LEU A 10 19.56 -1.86 22.15
C LEU A 10 20.27 -1.59 20.82
N GLU A 11 21.45 -2.16 20.56
CA GLU A 11 22.12 -1.95 19.27
C GLU A 11 21.30 -2.49 18.10
N ALA A 12 20.48 -3.52 18.32
CA ALA A 12 19.57 -4.06 17.31
C ALA A 12 18.54 -3.03 16.80
N TYR A 13 18.29 -1.97 17.57
CA TYR A 13 17.27 -0.96 17.30
C TYR A 13 17.86 0.39 16.86
N ASP A 14 19.18 0.49 16.67
CA ASP A 14 19.85 1.75 16.36
C ASP A 14 19.28 2.44 15.11
N SER A 15 19.03 1.66 14.06
CA SER A 15 18.42 2.14 12.81
C SER A 15 16.99 2.65 13.01
N GLU A 16 16.21 1.97 13.83
CA GLU A 16 14.82 2.31 14.12
C GLU A 16 14.73 3.57 15.02
N VAL A 17 15.63 3.68 16.00
CA VAL A 17 15.75 4.87 16.86
C VAL A 17 16.22 6.07 16.05
N ALA A 18 17.24 5.91 15.21
CA ALA A 18 17.72 6.96 14.31
C ALA A 18 16.63 7.41 13.32
N TYR A 19 15.88 6.44 12.77
CA TYR A 19 14.74 6.71 11.91
C TYR A 19 13.67 7.54 12.66
N LEU A 20 13.23 7.10 13.84
CA LEU A 20 12.24 7.81 14.64
C LEU A 20 12.70 9.23 15.00
N ALA A 21 13.97 9.39 15.40
CA ALA A 21 14.54 10.71 15.69
C ALA A 21 14.51 11.63 14.46
N SER A 22 14.92 11.11 13.30
CA SER A 22 14.86 11.87 12.04
C SER A 22 13.43 12.25 11.64
N LYS A 23 12.45 11.39 11.95
CA LYS A 23 11.04 11.65 11.67
C LYS A 23 10.46 12.75 12.53
N VAL A 24 10.82 12.79 13.82
CA VAL A 24 10.40 13.86 14.72
C VAL A 24 10.94 15.21 14.23
N VAL A 25 12.20 15.25 13.78
CA VAL A 25 12.80 16.46 13.20
C VAL A 25 12.05 16.89 11.93
N ALA A 26 11.84 15.99 10.98
CA ALA A 26 11.11 16.30 9.74
C ALA A 26 9.68 16.76 10.00
N MET A 27 8.99 16.17 10.98
CA MET A 27 7.64 16.58 11.40
C MET A 27 7.65 18.02 11.93
N TYR A 28 8.62 18.37 12.76
CA TYR A 28 8.79 19.72 13.29
C TYR A 28 9.09 20.73 12.18
N GLU A 29 9.99 20.41 11.26
CA GLU A 29 10.34 21.29 10.13
C GLU A 29 9.17 21.51 9.16
N SER A 30 8.28 20.53 9.04
CA SER A 30 7.06 20.62 8.21
C SER A 30 5.90 21.37 8.86
N LEU A 31 6.06 21.90 10.07
CA LEU A 31 4.97 22.49 10.82
C LEU A 31 4.59 23.86 10.23
N SER A 32 3.32 24.02 9.84
CA SER A 32 2.80 25.29 9.35
C SER A 32 2.71 26.33 10.48
N PRO A 33 2.59 27.63 10.16
CA PRO A 33 2.34 28.68 11.15
C PRO A 33 1.04 28.47 11.96
N GLN A 34 0.12 27.63 11.49
CA GLN A 34 -1.11 27.23 12.16
C GLN A 34 -0.97 25.94 12.99
N LEU A 35 0.27 25.43 13.15
CA LEU A 35 0.59 24.18 13.84
C LEU A 35 0.04 22.93 13.15
N GLU A 36 -0.12 22.97 11.82
CA GLU A 36 -0.52 21.81 11.03
C GLU A 36 0.71 21.12 10.44
N ILE A 37 0.79 19.79 10.56
CA ILE A 37 1.88 19.00 9.97
C ILE A 37 1.56 18.82 8.49
N THR A 38 2.42 19.35 7.62
CA THR A 38 2.25 19.23 6.16
C THR A 38 3.13 18.14 5.54
N LEU A 39 3.85 17.38 6.35
CA LEU A 39 4.68 16.27 5.89
C LEU A 39 3.83 15.23 5.16
N GLU A 40 4.29 14.80 3.99
CA GLU A 40 3.62 13.74 3.24
C GLU A 40 3.59 12.45 4.06
N LYS A 41 2.44 11.77 4.05
CA LYS A 41 2.25 10.53 4.81
C LYS A 41 3.09 9.43 4.16
N GLU A 42 4.00 8.85 4.94
CA GLU A 42 4.77 7.71 4.47
C GLU A 42 3.89 6.47 4.32
N ALA A 43 4.11 5.75 3.22
CA ALA A 43 3.52 4.43 3.03
C ALA A 43 4.15 3.47 4.05
N ASN A 44 3.32 2.66 4.72
CA ASN A 44 3.76 1.65 5.69
C ASN A 44 4.63 0.59 5.01
N ILE A 45 5.95 0.80 4.97
CA ILE A 45 6.92 -0.23 4.67
C ILE A 45 7.40 -0.77 6.02
N LYS A 46 6.88 -1.94 6.41
CA LYS A 46 7.44 -2.70 7.53
C LYS A 46 8.85 -3.11 7.12
N VAL A 47 9.86 -2.47 7.72
CA VAL A 47 11.24 -2.94 7.64
C VAL A 47 11.35 -4.10 8.62
N THR A 48 11.28 -5.32 8.11
CA THR A 48 11.72 -6.49 8.87
C THR A 48 13.21 -6.67 8.59
N PRO A 49 14.09 -6.70 9.59
CA PRO A 49 15.52 -6.87 9.39
C PRO A 49 15.82 -8.36 9.21
N GLU A 50 15.55 -8.92 8.03
CA GLU A 50 16.30 -10.08 7.55
C GLU A 50 16.02 -10.34 6.05
N GLU A 51 17.10 -10.68 5.36
CA GLU A 51 17.21 -11.06 3.95
C GLU A 51 17.25 -9.93 2.90
N SER A 52 18.42 -9.29 2.85
CA SER A 52 18.97 -8.76 1.60
C SER A 52 19.27 -9.90 0.61
N LYS A 53 18.57 -9.95 -0.53
CA LYS A 53 19.18 -10.22 -1.85
C LYS A 53 18.39 -9.53 -2.97
N VAL A 54 18.94 -8.39 -3.39
CA VAL A 54 18.98 -7.78 -4.73
C VAL A 54 18.01 -8.36 -5.78
N LYS A 55 17.07 -7.51 -6.21
CA LYS A 55 17.02 -7.04 -7.59
C LYS A 55 16.41 -5.64 -7.59
N ASP A 56 17.16 -4.69 -8.16
CA ASP A 56 16.62 -3.44 -8.67
C ASP A 56 15.28 -3.74 -9.36
N GLN A 57 14.23 -2.98 -9.02
CA GLN A 57 13.62 -2.02 -9.94
C GLN A 57 12.83 -1.04 -9.09
N GLU A 58 13.16 0.24 -9.25
CA GLU A 58 12.26 1.39 -9.23
C GLU A 58 10.79 0.96 -9.08
N LYS A 59 10.33 0.87 -7.83
CA LYS A 59 8.92 0.62 -7.51
C LYS A 59 8.20 1.91 -7.83
N ASP A 60 7.90 2.07 -9.11
CA ASP A 60 6.89 3.00 -9.60
C ASP A 60 5.72 2.89 -8.62
N LEU A 61 5.37 4.03 -8.00
CA LEU A 61 4.37 4.08 -6.93
C LEU A 61 3.02 3.64 -7.51
N LEU A 62 2.77 2.32 -7.49
CA LEU A 62 1.56 1.72 -8.02
C LEU A 62 0.37 2.39 -7.32
N ASN A 63 -0.48 3.06 -8.10
CA ASN A 63 -1.68 3.71 -7.59
C ASN A 63 -2.63 2.63 -7.06
N ILE A 64 -3.08 2.72 -5.81
CA ILE A 64 -3.98 1.73 -5.19
C ILE A 64 -5.25 2.41 -4.72
N VAL A 65 -6.40 1.88 -5.14
CA VAL A 65 -7.73 2.35 -4.74
C VAL A 65 -8.32 1.41 -3.70
N ASP A 66 -8.72 1.97 -2.56
CA ASP A 66 -9.38 1.21 -1.50
C ASP A 66 -10.88 1.05 -1.79
N LEU A 67 -11.32 -0.19 -2.01
CA LEU A 67 -12.72 -0.55 -2.22
C LEU A 67 -13.25 -1.49 -1.14
N LYS A 68 -12.59 -1.59 0.02
CA LYS A 68 -13.11 -2.32 1.18
C LYS A 68 -14.44 -1.74 1.66
N GLY A 69 -15.36 -2.62 2.06
CA GLY A 69 -16.74 -2.31 2.43
C GLY A 69 -17.64 -1.86 1.27
N VAL A 70 -17.13 -1.77 0.03
CA VAL A 70 -17.92 -1.33 -1.13
C VAL A 70 -18.68 -2.52 -1.71
N LYS A 71 -20.00 -2.53 -1.50
CA LYS A 71 -20.88 -3.60 -1.99
C LYS A 71 -21.03 -3.57 -3.52
N CYS A 72 -21.32 -4.73 -4.11
CA CYS A 72 -21.76 -4.82 -5.50
C CYS A 72 -23.06 -4.02 -5.72
N PRO A 73 -23.27 -3.40 -6.90
CA PRO A 73 -22.34 -3.33 -8.04
C PRO A 73 -21.33 -2.17 -7.94
N MET A 74 -21.34 -1.41 -6.84
CA MET A 74 -20.56 -0.17 -6.72
C MET A 74 -19.05 -0.39 -6.71
N ASN A 75 -18.57 -1.56 -6.27
CA ASN A 75 -17.15 -1.90 -6.34
C ASN A 75 -16.62 -1.86 -7.78
N PHE A 76 -17.31 -2.52 -8.71
CA PHE A 76 -16.93 -2.53 -10.11
C PHE A 76 -17.11 -1.15 -10.76
N VAL A 77 -18.19 -0.44 -10.44
CA VAL A 77 -18.39 0.94 -10.95
C VAL A 77 -17.22 1.84 -10.57
N LYS A 78 -16.78 1.80 -9.29
CA LYS A 78 -15.64 2.60 -8.83
C LYS A 78 -14.32 2.13 -9.46
N ALA A 79 -14.11 0.82 -9.60
CA ALA A 79 -12.93 0.28 -10.28
C ALA A 79 -12.85 0.76 -11.75
N LYS A 80 -13.98 0.75 -12.46
CA LYS A 80 -14.08 1.25 -13.84
C LYS A 80 -13.76 2.74 -13.95
N VAL A 81 -14.27 3.57 -13.02
CA VAL A 81 -13.95 5.00 -12.98
C VAL A 81 -12.46 5.22 -12.72
N ALA A 82 -11.85 4.44 -11.83
CA ALA A 82 -10.42 4.53 -11.54
C ALA A 82 -9.56 4.12 -12.76
N LEU A 83 -9.89 3.01 -13.42
CA LEU A 83 -9.27 2.60 -14.69
C LEU A 83 -9.47 3.64 -15.81
N GLY A 84 -10.58 4.38 -15.79
CA GLY A 84 -10.83 5.49 -16.71
C GLY A 84 -9.83 6.66 -16.57
N LYS A 85 -9.18 6.81 -15.41
CA LYS A 85 -8.29 7.94 -15.08
C LYS A 85 -6.82 7.69 -15.41
N ILE A 86 -6.41 6.44 -15.66
CA ILE A 86 -5.02 6.08 -15.99
C ILE A 86 -4.84 5.88 -17.50
N ALA A 87 -3.62 5.93 -18.01
CA ALA A 87 -3.29 5.68 -19.41
C ALA A 87 -3.31 4.18 -19.75
N SER A 88 -3.48 3.86 -21.04
CA SER A 88 -3.34 2.48 -21.53
C SER A 88 -1.91 1.98 -21.26
N GLY A 89 -1.79 0.76 -20.79
CA GLY A 89 -0.53 0.17 -20.35
C GLY A 89 -0.13 0.45 -18.90
N GLU A 90 -0.81 1.38 -18.20
CA GLU A 90 -0.56 1.63 -16.77
C GLU A 90 -1.25 0.60 -15.87
N GLU A 91 -0.66 0.39 -14.69
CA GLU A 91 -1.17 -0.52 -13.67
C GLU A 91 -1.83 0.23 -12.51
N ILE A 92 -2.88 -0.37 -11.95
CA ILE A 92 -3.59 0.13 -10.78
C ILE A 92 -4.01 -1.04 -9.88
N GLY A 93 -3.88 -0.84 -8.57
CA GLY A 93 -4.29 -1.79 -7.54
C GLY A 93 -5.67 -1.49 -6.97
N PHE A 94 -6.36 -2.53 -6.51
CA PHE A 94 -7.64 -2.43 -5.81
C PHE A 94 -7.63 -3.31 -4.55
N TYR A 95 -7.91 -2.71 -3.39
CA TYR A 95 -8.24 -3.49 -2.19
C TYR A 95 -9.71 -3.88 -2.22
N LEU A 96 -9.99 -5.18 -2.13
CA LEU A 96 -11.34 -5.76 -2.22
C LEU A 96 -11.58 -6.69 -1.04
N ASP A 97 -12.77 -6.64 -0.43
CA ASP A 97 -13.12 -7.59 0.63
C ASP A 97 -13.16 -9.03 0.10
N ASP A 98 -13.11 -9.96 1.05
CA ASP A 98 -13.33 -11.38 0.80
C ASP A 98 -14.73 -11.66 0.21
N ASP A 99 -14.90 -12.87 -0.31
CA ASP A 99 -16.13 -13.35 -0.93
C ASP A 99 -16.48 -12.65 -2.27
N ALA A 100 -17.57 -11.90 -2.30
CA ALA A 100 -18.18 -11.44 -3.55
C ALA A 100 -17.32 -10.43 -4.34
N PRO A 101 -16.66 -9.43 -3.72
CA PRO A 101 -15.88 -8.44 -4.46
C PRO A 101 -14.69 -9.05 -5.22
N ILE A 102 -13.84 -9.82 -4.55
CA ILE A 102 -12.66 -10.42 -5.17
C ILE A 102 -13.00 -11.49 -6.23
N ASN A 103 -14.18 -12.10 -6.17
CA ASN A 103 -14.61 -13.08 -7.16
C ASN A 103 -15.25 -12.46 -8.41
N ASN A 104 -15.83 -11.26 -8.29
CA ASN A 104 -16.61 -10.63 -9.35
C ASN A 104 -15.83 -9.53 -10.07
N VAL A 105 -15.11 -8.68 -9.34
CA VAL A 105 -14.40 -7.54 -9.92
C VAL A 105 -13.33 -7.98 -10.95
N PRO A 106 -12.48 -9.00 -10.70
CA PRO A 106 -11.52 -9.45 -11.71
C PRO A 106 -12.21 -9.88 -13.01
N LYS A 107 -13.28 -10.67 -12.93
CA LYS A 107 -14.03 -11.14 -14.10
C LYS A 107 -14.64 -9.99 -14.90
N SER A 108 -15.20 -8.99 -14.22
CA SER A 108 -15.77 -7.82 -14.89
C SER A 108 -14.70 -6.95 -15.54
N VAL A 109 -13.52 -6.83 -14.91
CA VAL A 109 -12.37 -6.11 -15.46
C VAL A 109 -11.78 -6.83 -16.68
N GLU A 110 -11.63 -8.15 -16.63
CA GLU A 110 -11.25 -8.98 -17.79
C GLU A 110 -12.28 -8.90 -18.92
N GLY A 111 -13.57 -8.87 -18.58
CA GLY A 111 -14.67 -8.71 -19.54
C GLY A 111 -14.64 -7.38 -20.29
N GLU A 112 -14.10 -6.32 -19.69
CA GLU A 112 -13.82 -5.05 -20.35
C GLU A 112 -12.52 -5.09 -21.18
N GLY A 113 -11.77 -6.19 -21.12
CA GLY A 113 -10.55 -6.46 -21.88
C GLY A 113 -9.26 -6.00 -21.19
N HIS A 114 -9.30 -5.60 -19.92
CA HIS A 114 -8.10 -5.28 -19.14
C HIS A 114 -7.38 -6.57 -18.71
N GLN A 115 -6.10 -6.45 -18.37
CA GLN A 115 -5.28 -7.59 -17.97
C GLN A 115 -5.15 -7.65 -16.45
N ILE A 116 -5.37 -8.82 -15.85
CA ILE A 116 -5.04 -9.06 -14.45
C ILE A 116 -3.54 -9.36 -14.34
N VAL A 117 -2.83 -8.53 -13.57
CA VAL A 117 -1.38 -8.66 -13.34
C VAL A 117 -1.11 -9.54 -12.14
N ASN A 118 -1.84 -9.33 -11.04
CA ASN A 118 -1.69 -10.10 -9.83
C ASN A 118 -2.97 -10.12 -9.00
N ILE A 119 -3.16 -11.19 -8.22
CA ILE A 119 -4.16 -11.28 -7.17
C ILE A 119 -3.46 -11.77 -5.90
N ASP A 120 -3.23 -10.87 -4.96
CA ASP A 120 -2.63 -11.17 -3.67
C ASP A 120 -3.72 -11.37 -2.61
N ARG A 121 -3.75 -12.57 -2.04
CA ARG A 121 -4.72 -13.04 -1.03
C ARG A 121 -4.09 -13.25 0.35
N GLU A 122 -2.89 -12.74 0.58
CA GLU A 122 -2.18 -12.95 1.85
C GLU A 122 -2.69 -12.05 2.98
N TYR A 123 -3.55 -11.07 2.67
CA TYR A 123 -4.14 -10.17 3.67
C TYR A 123 -5.36 -10.82 4.35
N THR A 124 -5.47 -10.65 5.66
CA THR A 124 -6.64 -11.13 6.41
C THR A 124 -7.81 -10.16 6.26
N GLY A 125 -8.92 -10.63 5.67
CA GLY A 125 -10.17 -9.87 5.53
C GLY A 125 -10.32 -9.07 4.24
N TYR A 126 -9.32 -9.06 3.37
CA TYR A 126 -9.32 -8.38 2.08
C TYR A 126 -8.22 -8.91 1.17
N ASN A 127 -8.24 -8.52 -0.10
CA ASN A 127 -7.34 -8.98 -1.15
C ASN A 127 -6.86 -7.78 -1.96
N LEU A 128 -5.66 -7.86 -2.55
CA LEU A 128 -5.14 -6.85 -3.47
C LEU A 128 -5.20 -7.40 -4.91
N LEU A 129 -5.96 -6.73 -5.76
CA LEU A 129 -6.06 -7.00 -7.19
C LEU A 129 -5.24 -5.97 -7.97
N ILE A 130 -4.26 -6.38 -8.75
CA ILE A 130 -3.48 -5.51 -9.64
C ILE A 130 -3.94 -5.71 -11.08
N VAL A 131 -4.28 -4.62 -11.75
CA VAL A 131 -4.84 -4.59 -13.10
C VAL A 131 -4.02 -3.68 -13.98
N LYS A 132 -3.67 -4.15 -15.18
CA LYS A 132 -3.09 -3.35 -16.25
C LYS A 132 -4.18 -2.93 -17.23
N LYS A 133 -4.27 -1.63 -17.50
CA LYS A 133 -5.22 -1.11 -18.49
C LYS A 133 -4.77 -1.53 -19.90
N LYS A 134 -5.68 -2.12 -20.67
CA LYS A 134 -5.51 -2.35 -22.10
C LYS A 134 -5.26 -1.07 -22.87
#